data_AF-A0A3Q3MD78-F1
#
_entry.id   AF-A0A3Q3MD78-F1
#
_cell.length_a   1.000
_cell.length_b   1.000
_cell.length_c   1.000
_cell.angle_alpha   90.00
_cell.angle_beta   90.00
_cell.angle_gamma   90.00
#
_symmetry.space_group_name_H-M   'P 1'
#
loop_
_entity.id
_entity.type
_entity.pdbx_description
1 polymer ?
#
loop_
_entity_poly.entity_id
_entity_poly.type
_entity_poly.pdbx_seq_one_letter_code
_entity_poly.pdbx_strand_id
1 'polypeptide(L)'
;MFYRVQTFSRTQILQEFQIKCQSLAANKNRGFKEEFEELNEVGKYLPTRAGDSETNREKNRYPSILPYDHCRVRLSVQNSHLQSDYVNANFVPGGGSERDFICTQGPLQSTMADFWRMVWEQNVRIIVMVTALKYKDIVRKTN
;
A
#
# COMPACT_ATOMS: atom_id res chain seq x y z
N MET A 1 -11.41 -37.86 -8.10
CA MET A 1 -10.22 -38.09 -7.26
C MET A 1 -10.13 -36.92 -6.29
N PHE A 2 -10.56 -37.10 -5.05
CA PHE A 2 -10.57 -36.01 -4.05
C PHE A 2 -9.19 -35.91 -3.41
N TYR A 3 -8.49 -34.79 -3.58
CA TYR A 3 -7.27 -34.51 -2.82
C TYR A 3 -7.63 -34.39 -1.34
N ARG A 4 -7.14 -35.32 -0.53
CA ARG A 4 -7.31 -35.30 0.93
C ARG A 4 -6.46 -34.13 1.45
N VAL A 5 -7.12 -33.06 1.91
CA VAL A 5 -6.42 -31.94 2.54
C VAL A 5 -5.72 -32.47 3.79
N GLN A 6 -4.39 -32.40 3.80
CA GLN A 6 -3.58 -32.85 4.92
C GLN A 6 -3.72 -31.82 6.05
N THR A 7 -4.35 -32.20 7.16
CA THR A 7 -4.55 -31.32 8.31
C THR A 7 -3.41 -31.49 9.30
N PHE A 8 -2.60 -30.45 9.51
CA PHE A 8 -1.51 -30.44 10.49
C PHE A 8 -2.01 -29.99 11.87
N SER A 9 -1.42 -30.54 12.93
CA SER A 9 -1.67 -30.03 14.28
C SER A 9 -1.06 -28.64 14.47
N ARG A 10 -1.64 -27.83 15.37
CA ARG A 10 -1.09 -26.51 15.73
C ARG A 10 0.38 -26.59 16.14
N THR A 11 0.75 -27.62 16.89
CA THR A 11 2.13 -27.85 17.34
C THR A 11 3.08 -28.07 16.17
N GLN A 12 2.70 -28.90 15.19
CA GLN A 12 3.51 -29.15 14.00
C GLN A 12 3.71 -27.86 13.19
N ILE A 13 2.65 -27.08 12.97
CA ILE A 13 2.72 -25.80 12.26
C ILE A 13 3.71 -24.85 12.94
N LEU A 14 3.63 -24.73 14.27
CA LEU A 14 4.54 -23.84 15.02
C LEU A 14 5.99 -24.33 15.00
N GLN A 15 6.22 -25.64 15.07
CA GLN A 15 7.56 -26.22 14.97
C GLN A 15 8.17 -25.97 13.59
N GLU A 16 7.44 -26.26 12.52
CA GLU A 16 7.88 -26.01 11.14
C GLU A 16 8.15 -24.52 10.89
N PHE A 17 7.27 -23.64 11.36
CA PHE A 17 7.44 -22.19 11.28
C PHE A 17 8.74 -21.75 11.98
N GLN A 18 8.98 -22.23 13.20
CA GLN A 18 10.19 -21.89 13.95
C GLN A 18 11.46 -22.35 13.23
N ILE A 19 11.47 -23.57 12.70
CA ILE A 19 12.61 -24.12 11.94
C ILE A 19 12.87 -23.27 10.69
N LYS A 20 11.81 -22.93 9.93
CA LYS A 20 11.92 -22.08 8.73
C LYS A 20 12.46 -20.70 9.08
N CYS A 21 11.94 -20.04 10.12
CA CYS A 21 12.45 -18.74 10.55
C CYS A 21 13.92 -18.78 10.95
N GLN A 22 14.36 -19.80 11.68
CA GLN A 22 15.78 -19.97 12.05
C GLN A 22 16.66 -20.14 10.82
N SER A 23 16.22 -20.95 9.84
CA SER A 23 16.92 -21.15 8.58
C SER A 23 17.05 -19.84 7.77
N LEU A 24 15.97 -19.06 7.65
CA LEU A 24 15.97 -17.80 6.92
C LEU A 24 16.77 -16.68 7.61
N ALA A 25 16.76 -16.66 8.94
CA ALA A 25 17.52 -15.70 9.76
C ALA A 25 19.04 -15.94 9.73
N ALA A 26 19.47 -17.15 9.37
CA ALA A 26 20.88 -17.50 9.28
C ALA A 26 21.65 -16.56 8.34
N ASN A 27 22.96 -16.44 8.55
CA ASN A 27 23.85 -15.63 7.72
C ASN A 27 23.39 -14.17 7.58
N LYS A 28 23.05 -13.53 8.72
CA LYS A 28 22.58 -12.13 8.78
C LYS A 28 21.30 -11.90 7.96
N ASN A 29 20.29 -12.76 8.18
CA ASN A 29 18.99 -12.75 7.51
C ASN A 29 19.08 -12.93 5.98
N ARG A 30 20.05 -13.71 5.48
CA ARG A 30 20.24 -13.89 4.03
C ARG A 30 18.98 -14.45 3.36
N GLY A 31 18.39 -15.50 3.94
CA GLY A 31 17.19 -16.12 3.37
C GLY A 31 15.99 -15.18 3.33
N PHE A 32 15.78 -14.38 4.40
CA PHE A 32 14.75 -13.36 4.39
C PHE A 32 14.96 -12.27 3.33
N LYS A 33 16.22 -11.88 3.08
CA LYS A 33 16.53 -10.89 2.04
C LYS A 33 16.24 -11.45 0.66
N GLU A 34 16.64 -12.68 0.38
CA GLU A 34 16.38 -13.36 -0.90
C GLU A 34 14.88 -13.48 -1.17
N GLU A 35 14.10 -14.01 -0.21
CA GLU A 35 12.65 -14.11 -0.36
C GLU A 35 11.97 -12.72 -0.52
N PHE A 36 12.49 -11.67 0.12
CA PHE A 36 11.98 -10.31 -0.05
C PHE A 36 12.36 -9.71 -1.41
N GLU A 37 13.55 -10.00 -1.92
CA GLU A 37 14.03 -9.52 -3.22
C GLU A 37 13.22 -10.09 -4.39
N GLU A 38 12.70 -11.31 -4.26
CA GLU A 38 11.76 -11.91 -5.22
C GLU A 38 10.48 -11.08 -5.38
N LEU A 39 10.03 -10.41 -4.31
CA LEU A 39 8.85 -9.54 -4.35
C LEU A 39 9.07 -8.27 -5.19
N ASN A 40 10.31 -7.92 -5.52
CA ASN A 40 10.59 -6.73 -6.32
C ASN A 40 9.92 -6.80 -7.70
N GLU A 41 9.69 -7.99 -8.27
CA GLU A 41 9.06 -8.11 -9.59
C GLU A 41 7.53 -8.05 -9.55
N VAL A 42 6.94 -8.16 -8.35
CA VAL A 42 5.49 -8.18 -8.17
C VAL A 42 4.91 -6.82 -8.51
N GLY A 43 3.96 -6.79 -9.46
CA GLY A 43 3.19 -5.59 -9.80
C GLY A 43 3.94 -4.50 -10.56
N LYS A 44 5.23 -4.67 -10.89
CA LYS A 44 6.04 -3.66 -11.60
C LYS A 44 5.46 -3.21 -12.94
N TYR A 45 4.76 -4.10 -13.63
CA TYR A 45 4.17 -3.84 -14.96
C TYR A 45 2.74 -3.28 -14.89
N LEU A 46 2.17 -3.16 -13.69
CA LEU A 46 0.81 -2.66 -13.53
C LEU A 46 0.75 -1.15 -13.77
N PRO A 47 -0.26 -0.66 -14.50
CA PRO A 47 -0.31 0.74 -14.91
C PRO A 47 -0.65 1.68 -13.73
N THR A 48 -0.05 2.86 -13.76
CA THR A 48 -0.20 3.96 -12.78
C THR A 48 -0.55 5.29 -13.46
N ARG A 49 -1.21 5.23 -14.62
CA ARG A 49 -1.39 6.36 -15.55
C ARG A 49 -2.07 7.57 -14.90
N ALA A 50 -3.03 7.34 -14.00
CA ALA A 50 -3.69 8.44 -13.30
C ALA A 50 -2.74 9.18 -12.37
N GLY A 51 -1.85 8.46 -11.68
CA GLY A 51 -0.84 9.04 -10.79
C GLY A 51 0.30 9.72 -11.53
N ASP A 52 0.63 9.24 -12.74
CA ASP A 52 1.70 9.77 -13.59
C ASP A 52 1.25 10.99 -14.44
N SER A 53 -0.05 11.28 -14.47
CA SER A 53 -0.58 12.43 -15.20
C SER A 53 -0.05 13.75 -14.64
N GLU A 54 0.29 14.68 -15.54
CA GLU A 54 0.85 16.00 -15.21
C GLU A 54 0.01 16.77 -14.18
N THR A 55 -1.32 16.67 -14.28
CA THR A 55 -2.25 17.38 -13.38
C THR A 55 -2.37 16.77 -11.99
N ASN A 56 -1.90 15.53 -11.80
CA ASN A 56 -1.91 14.82 -10.53
C ASN A 56 -0.51 14.73 -9.89
N ARG A 57 0.55 15.11 -10.61
CA ARG A 57 1.93 14.98 -10.13
C ARG A 57 2.16 15.65 -8.78
N GLU A 58 1.63 16.86 -8.61
CA GLU A 58 1.75 17.67 -7.38
C GLU A 58 0.87 17.14 -6.22
N LYS A 59 -0.01 16.17 -6.49
CA LYS A 59 -0.80 15.48 -5.45
C LYS A 59 -0.04 14.30 -4.83
N ASN A 60 1.10 13.90 -5.41
CA ASN A 60 1.91 12.78 -4.94
C ASN A 60 3.04 13.25 -4.03
N ARG A 61 3.18 12.61 -2.87
CA ARG A 61 4.31 12.90 -1.95
C ARG A 61 5.65 12.44 -2.52
N TYR A 62 5.66 11.34 -3.27
CA TYR A 62 6.85 10.78 -3.91
C TYR A 62 6.53 10.45 -5.38
N PRO A 63 7.31 10.94 -6.35
CA PRO A 63 7.06 10.67 -7.77
C PRO A 63 7.06 9.18 -8.15
N SER A 64 7.81 8.36 -7.42
CA SER A 64 7.94 6.92 -7.68
C SER A 64 6.92 6.05 -6.94
N ILE A 65 6.07 6.63 -6.08
CA ILE A 65 5.07 5.89 -5.30
C ILE A 65 3.69 6.33 -5.76
N LEU A 66 3.20 5.62 -6.78
CA LEU A 66 1.95 5.94 -7.48
C LEU A 66 0.93 4.82 -7.29
N PRO A 67 -0.37 5.15 -7.19
CA PRO A 67 -1.40 4.14 -7.04
C PRO A 67 -1.64 3.40 -8.37
N TYR A 68 -1.84 2.09 -8.31
CA TYR A 68 -2.20 1.32 -9.50
C TYR A 68 -3.62 1.65 -9.99
N ASP A 69 -3.80 1.79 -11.30
CA ASP A 69 -5.06 2.27 -11.90
C ASP A 69 -6.26 1.34 -11.62
N HIS A 70 -6.00 0.03 -11.54
CA HIS A 70 -7.04 -1.00 -11.39
C HIS A 70 -7.65 -1.01 -9.98
N CYS A 71 -6.91 -0.59 -8.96
CA CYS A 71 -7.37 -0.59 -7.56
C CYS A 71 -7.28 0.76 -6.88
N ARG A 72 -7.01 1.87 -7.60
CA ARG A 72 -6.99 3.21 -7.00
C ARG A 72 -8.35 3.60 -6.47
N VAL A 73 -8.36 4.33 -5.36
CA VAL A 73 -9.58 4.98 -4.88
C VAL A 73 -9.91 6.12 -5.84
N ARG A 74 -11.17 6.17 -6.29
CA ARG A 74 -11.67 7.20 -7.19
C ARG A 74 -12.62 8.09 -6.41
N LEU A 75 -12.27 9.36 -6.30
CA LEU A 75 -13.15 10.35 -5.73
C LEU A 75 -14.24 10.73 -6.74
N SER A 76 -15.39 11.17 -6.24
CA SER A 76 -16.48 11.65 -7.07
C SER A 76 -16.03 12.89 -7.86
N VAL A 77 -16.36 12.97 -9.15
CA VAL A 77 -15.97 14.13 -9.98
C VAL A 77 -16.76 15.35 -9.54
N GLN A 78 -16.06 16.44 -9.20
CA GLN A 78 -16.69 17.71 -8.83
C GLN A 78 -17.01 18.54 -10.08
N ASN A 79 -18.30 18.77 -10.35
CA ASN A 79 -18.85 19.69 -11.35
C ASN A 79 -18.06 19.72 -12.69
N SER A 80 -17.22 20.75 -12.87
CA SER A 80 -16.50 21.12 -14.10
C SER A 80 -15.01 20.75 -14.12
N HIS A 81 -14.48 20.13 -13.06
CA HIS A 81 -13.08 19.69 -13.00
C HIS A 81 -12.97 18.20 -13.31
N LEU A 82 -12.86 17.88 -14.61
CA LEU A 82 -12.80 16.50 -15.14
C LEU A 82 -11.67 15.62 -14.56
N GLN A 83 -10.70 16.22 -13.85
CA GLN A 83 -9.54 15.53 -13.27
C GLN A 83 -9.47 15.66 -11.73
N SER A 84 -10.64 15.81 -11.10
CA SER A 84 -10.79 15.91 -9.64
C SER A 84 -10.98 14.56 -8.94
N ASP A 85 -10.92 13.44 -9.66
CA ASP A 85 -11.19 12.09 -9.12
C ASP A 85 -9.96 11.46 -8.44
N TYR A 86 -8.80 12.12 -8.49
CA TYR A 86 -7.54 11.54 -8.05
C TYR A 86 -7.20 11.84 -6.59
N VAL A 87 -6.87 10.77 -5.87
CA VAL A 87 -6.15 10.75 -4.60
C VAL A 87 -5.13 9.62 -4.65
N ASN A 88 -3.94 9.81 -4.06
CA ASN A 88 -2.91 8.77 -4.00
C ASN A 88 -3.26 7.73 -2.93
N ALA A 89 -4.14 6.80 -3.31
CA ALA A 89 -4.61 5.71 -2.47
C ALA A 89 -5.06 4.50 -3.31
N ASN A 90 -4.89 3.29 -2.77
CA ASN A 90 -5.40 2.03 -3.34
C ASN A 90 -6.26 1.27 -2.32
N PHE A 91 -7.26 0.54 -2.83
CA PHE A 91 -7.89 -0.52 -2.06
C PHE A 91 -6.94 -1.71 -1.93
N VAL A 92 -6.86 -2.30 -0.74
CA VAL A 92 -6.00 -3.44 -0.41
C VAL A 92 -6.81 -4.52 0.32
N PRO A 93 -6.69 -5.80 -0.08
CA PRO A 93 -7.38 -6.90 0.60
C PRO A 93 -6.83 -7.14 2.01
N GLY A 94 -7.71 -7.52 2.93
CA GLY A 94 -7.40 -7.87 4.32
C GLY A 94 -7.73 -9.31 4.70
N GLY A 95 -8.27 -10.09 3.75
CA GLY A 95 -8.68 -11.48 3.93
C GLY A 95 -10.20 -11.68 4.00
N GLY A 96 -11.00 -10.61 4.15
CA GLY A 96 -12.47 -10.65 4.14
C GLY A 96 -13.09 -10.17 2.82
N SER A 97 -12.44 -9.21 2.16
CA SER A 97 -12.87 -8.59 0.89
C SER A 97 -11.66 -8.07 0.12
N GLU A 98 -11.81 -7.85 -1.19
CA GLU A 98 -10.81 -7.16 -2.01
C GLU A 98 -10.63 -5.68 -1.64
N ARG A 99 -11.51 -5.12 -0.81
CA ARG A 99 -11.54 -3.70 -0.41
C ARG A 99 -11.59 -3.48 1.11
N ASP A 100 -10.96 -4.36 1.88
CA ASP A 100 -10.96 -4.26 3.35
C ASP A 100 -10.22 -3.01 3.85
N PHE A 101 -9.14 -2.62 3.17
CA PHE A 101 -8.31 -1.48 3.54
C PHE A 101 -8.19 -0.46 2.42
N ILE A 102 -7.95 0.79 2.81
CA ILE A 102 -7.45 1.83 1.92
C ILE A 102 -6.04 2.18 2.40
N CYS A 103 -5.04 1.87 1.57
CA CYS A 103 -3.67 2.31 1.79
C CYS A 103 -3.46 3.63 1.03
N THR A 104 -3.12 4.70 1.75
CA THR A 104 -2.95 6.05 1.21
C THR A 104 -1.65 6.67 1.68
N GLN A 105 -1.11 7.61 0.91
CA GLN A 105 -0.04 8.46 1.39
C GLN A 105 -0.50 9.29 2.61
N GLY A 106 0.44 9.72 3.44
CA GLY A 106 0.17 10.78 4.42
C GLY A 106 -0.15 12.09 3.68
N PRO A 107 -1.32 12.73 3.93
CA PRO A 107 -1.80 13.86 3.14
C PRO A 107 -0.79 15.02 3.11
N LEU A 108 -0.69 15.68 1.96
CA LEU A 108 0.02 16.95 1.82
C LEU A 108 -0.90 18.07 2.31
N GLN A 109 -0.34 19.26 2.54
CA GLN A 109 -1.17 20.44 2.82
C GLN A 109 -2.17 20.69 1.68
N SER A 110 -1.74 20.52 0.43
CA SER A 110 -2.57 20.67 -0.78
C SER A 110 -3.61 19.57 -0.99
N THR A 111 -3.45 18.39 -0.38
CA THR A 111 -4.35 17.22 -0.58
C THR A 111 -5.16 16.85 0.66
N MET A 112 -5.14 17.71 1.69
CA MET A 112 -5.89 17.48 2.93
C MET A 112 -7.41 17.39 2.69
N ALA A 113 -7.94 18.23 1.81
CA ALA A 113 -9.36 18.22 1.46
C ALA A 113 -9.73 16.92 0.71
N ASP A 114 -8.91 16.48 -0.24
CA ASP A 114 -9.12 15.21 -0.96
C ASP A 114 -9.07 13.99 -0.02
N PHE A 115 -8.18 14.02 0.98
CA PHE A 115 -8.11 12.96 2.00
C PHE A 115 -9.40 12.87 2.82
N TRP A 116 -9.91 13.98 3.34
CA TRP A 116 -11.16 13.95 4.11
C TRP A 116 -12.38 13.63 3.26
N ARG A 117 -12.37 14.07 2.00
CA ARG A 117 -13.39 13.68 1.02
C ARG A 117 -13.38 12.19 0.76
N MET A 118 -12.20 11.57 0.60
CA MET A 118 -12.06 10.12 0.51
C MET A 118 -12.65 9.42 1.73
N VAL A 119 -12.29 9.87 2.94
CA VAL A 119 -12.81 9.31 4.20
C VAL A 119 -14.34 9.36 4.25
N TRP A 120 -14.93 10.48 3.83
CA TRP A 120 -16.37 10.66 3.79
C TRP A 120 -17.04 9.77 2.74
N GLU A 121 -16.60 9.86 1.47
CA GLU A 121 -17.20 9.14 0.34
C GLU A 121 -17.08 7.62 0.49
N GLN A 122 -15.96 7.13 1.05
CA GLN A 122 -15.74 5.71 1.31
C GLN A 122 -16.27 5.24 2.66
N ASN A 123 -16.98 6.12 3.39
CA ASN A 123 -17.60 5.82 4.67
C ASN A 123 -16.61 5.25 5.72
N VAL A 124 -15.36 5.73 5.70
CA VAL A 124 -14.29 5.27 6.58
C VAL A 124 -14.62 5.63 8.03
N ARG A 125 -14.43 4.68 8.93
CA ARG A 125 -14.70 4.83 10.37
C ARG A 125 -13.44 4.83 11.23
N ILE A 126 -12.37 4.23 10.74
CA ILE A 126 -11.12 4.07 11.48
C ILE A 126 -9.98 4.52 10.56
N ILE A 127 -9.14 5.41 11.08
CA ILE A 127 -7.91 5.85 10.42
C ILE A 127 -6.74 5.38 11.28
N VAL A 128 -5.85 4.58 10.69
CA VAL A 128 -4.64 4.10 11.35
C VAL A 128 -3.44 4.82 10.74
N MET A 129 -2.74 5.62 11.55
CA MET A 129 -1.54 6.35 11.13
C MET A 129 -0.29 5.68 11.70
N VAL A 130 0.53 5.09 10.83
CA VAL A 130 1.76 4.34 11.19
C VAL A 130 3.05 5.17 11.03
N THR A 131 2.95 6.50 11.16
CA THR A 131 4.10 7.42 11.04
C THR A 131 3.98 8.58 12.01
N ALA A 132 5.11 9.18 12.37
CA ALA A 132 5.14 10.43 13.11
C ALA A 132 4.91 11.62 12.18
N LEU A 133 4.33 12.71 12.70
CA LEU A 133 4.12 13.95 11.93
C LEU A 133 5.43 14.62 11.52
N LYS A 134 6.50 14.41 12.30
CA LYS A 134 7.86 14.88 12.01
C LYS A 134 8.81 13.72 12.23
N TYR A 135 9.60 13.40 11.20
CA TYR A 135 10.79 12.58 11.34
C TYR A 135 11.99 13.53 11.32
N LYS A 136 12.82 13.49 12.37
CA LYS A 136 14.01 14.33 12.65
C LYS A 136 14.49 15.17 11.46
N ASP A 137 14.44 16.50 11.59
CA ASP A 137 14.95 17.56 10.70
C ASP A 137 15.79 17.12 9.49
N ILE A 138 15.18 16.47 8.50
CA ILE A 138 15.83 16.25 7.21
C ILE A 138 15.73 17.59 6.46
N VAL A 139 16.68 18.48 6.74
CA VAL A 139 17.00 19.59 5.85
C VAL A 139 17.49 18.98 4.54
N ARG A 140 16.57 18.71 3.62
CA ARG A 140 16.94 18.50 2.22
C ARG A 140 17.42 19.86 1.74
N LYS A 141 18.75 20.06 1.67
CA LYS A 141 19.34 21.16 0.92
C LYS A 141 18.80 21.06 -0.51
N THR A 142 17.91 21.98 -0.87
CA THR A 142 17.60 22.27 -2.26
C THR A 142 18.82 22.97 -2.85
N ASN A 143 19.37 22.38 -3.91
CA ASN A 143 20.34 23.05 -4.78
C ASN A 143 19.68 24.24 -5.48
#